data_AF-A0A7R9VU63-F1
#
_entry.id   AF-A0A7R9VU63-F1
#
_cell.length_a   1.000
_cell.length_b   1.000
_cell.length_c   1.000
_cell.angle_alpha   90.00
_cell.angle_beta   90.00
_cell.angle_gamma   90.00
#
_symmetry.space_group_name_H-M   'P 1'
#
loop_
_entity.id
_entity.type
_entity.pdbx_description
1 polymer ?
#
loop_
_entity_poly.entity_id
_entity_poly.type
_entity_poly.pdbx_seq_one_letter_code
_entity_poly.pdbx_strand_id
1 'polypeptide(L)'
;MLDTVFDVLHLVTVLAARRDVDAARIGVTGISLGGMHAFWAAALDERIACAAPMIGVQHWKWAVENNQWQGRVDSLAALFAAATADLGELSVTPKVVTEVWMRLLPGLLNGYDLPVLLPCVCPRPLLIANGELDPRCPLGGVLEA
;
A
#
# COMPACT_ATOMS: atom_id res chain seq x y z
N MET A 1 4.31 -9.32 0.53
CA MET A 1 3.39 -8.15 0.59
C MET A 1 2.01 -8.53 0.05
N LEU A 2 1.91 -9.08 -1.16
CA LEU A 2 0.64 -9.61 -1.65
C LEU A 2 0.15 -10.86 -0.91
N ASP A 3 1.05 -11.68 -0.34
CA ASP A 3 0.66 -12.87 0.42
C ASP A 3 -0.26 -12.51 1.59
N THR A 4 0.09 -11.48 2.36
CA THR A 4 -0.74 -11.00 3.46
C THR A 4 -2.04 -10.37 2.98
N VAL A 5 -2.06 -9.74 1.80
CA VAL A 5 -3.33 -9.29 1.20
C VAL A 5 -4.19 -10.49 0.86
N PHE A 6 -3.63 -11.53 0.26
CA PHE A 6 -4.33 -12.77 -0.08
C PHE A 6 -4.91 -13.44 1.17
N ASP A 7 -4.19 -13.45 2.28
CA ASP A 7 -4.69 -13.92 3.58
C ASP A 7 -5.92 -13.11 4.03
N VAL A 8 -5.92 -11.79 3.84
CA VAL A 8 -7.10 -10.95 4.12
C VAL A 8 -8.28 -11.31 3.20
N LEU A 9 -8.07 -11.57 1.90
CA LEU A 9 -9.16 -12.00 1.00
C LEU A 9 -9.72 -13.37 1.39
N HIS A 10 -8.85 -14.26 1.88
CA HIS A 10 -9.27 -15.54 2.46
C HIS A 10 -10.09 -15.34 3.71
N LEU A 11 -9.67 -14.44 4.61
CA LEU A 11 -10.44 -14.08 5.80
C LEU A 11 -11.83 -13.55 5.45
N VAL A 12 -11.95 -12.69 4.42
CA VAL A 12 -13.27 -12.22 3.93
C VAL A 12 -14.15 -13.40 3.52
N THR A 13 -13.59 -14.40 2.82
CA THR A 13 -14.32 -15.62 2.45
C THR A 13 -14.80 -16.41 3.67
N VAL A 14 -13.93 -16.58 4.66
CA VAL A 14 -14.28 -17.27 5.92
C VAL A 14 -15.37 -16.51 6.66
N LEU A 15 -15.27 -15.18 6.77
CA LEU A 15 -16.26 -14.35 7.44
C LEU A 15 -17.61 -14.38 6.71
N ALA A 16 -17.62 -14.29 5.39
CA ALA A 16 -18.85 -14.32 4.60
C ALA A 16 -19.62 -15.66 4.70
N ALA A 17 -18.93 -16.77 5.00
CA ALA A 17 -19.55 -18.08 5.20
C ALA A 17 -20.14 -18.30 6.60
N ARG A 18 -19.85 -17.41 7.55
CA ARG A 18 -20.33 -17.53 8.93
C ARG A 18 -21.79 -17.11 9.05
N ARG A 19 -22.60 -17.91 9.76
CA ARG A 19 -24.03 -17.65 9.98
C ARG A 19 -24.30 -16.44 10.88
N ASP A 20 -23.32 -16.02 11.67
CA ASP A 20 -23.39 -14.88 12.60
C ASP A 20 -22.77 -13.59 12.03
N VAL A 21 -22.38 -13.60 10.75
CA VAL A 21 -21.81 -12.44 10.04
C VAL A 21 -22.74 -12.07 8.88
N ASP A 22 -23.01 -10.78 8.73
CA ASP A 22 -23.66 -10.25 7.53
C ASP A 22 -22.62 -10.05 6.44
N ALA A 23 -22.61 -10.97 5.46
CA ALA A 23 -21.66 -10.96 4.36
C ALA A 23 -21.69 -9.67 3.51
N ALA A 24 -22.81 -8.93 3.50
CA ALA A 24 -22.94 -7.68 2.75
C ALA A 24 -22.35 -6.46 3.49
N ARG A 25 -21.88 -6.62 4.74
CA ARG A 25 -21.41 -5.52 5.60
C ARG A 25 -20.02 -5.75 6.20
N ILE A 26 -19.17 -6.49 5.50
CA ILE A 26 -17.76 -6.68 5.91
C ILE A 26 -16.94 -5.45 5.50
N GLY A 27 -16.42 -4.70 6.49
CA GLY A 27 -15.49 -3.60 6.27
C GLY A 27 -14.05 -3.98 6.60
N VAL A 28 -13.07 -3.22 6.10
CA VAL A 28 -11.64 -3.42 6.39
C VAL A 28 -10.96 -2.14 6.88
N THR A 29 -10.08 -2.28 7.85
CA THR A 29 -9.20 -1.21 8.33
C THR A 29 -7.84 -1.79 8.73
N GLY A 30 -6.86 -0.91 8.88
CA GLY A 30 -5.53 -1.27 9.34
C GLY A 30 -4.65 -0.03 9.47
N ILE A 31 -3.62 -0.14 10.29
CA ILE A 31 -2.69 0.95 10.59
C ILE A 31 -1.32 0.63 9.99
N SER A 32 -0.70 1.62 9.34
CA SER A 32 0.65 1.52 8.78
C SER A 32 0.75 0.44 7.70
N LEU A 33 1.59 -0.59 7.88
CA LEU A 33 1.62 -1.75 7.00
C LEU A 33 0.25 -2.42 6.87
N GLY A 34 -0.53 -2.47 7.97
CA GLY A 34 -1.91 -2.94 7.93
C GLY A 34 -2.83 -2.03 7.13
N GLY A 35 -2.55 -0.73 7.07
CA GLY A 35 -3.27 0.23 6.24
C GLY A 35 -3.04 -0.01 4.74
N MET A 36 -1.80 -0.37 4.36
CA MET A 36 -1.51 -0.82 2.99
C MET A 36 -2.31 -2.06 2.63
N HIS A 37 -2.29 -3.08 3.50
CA HIS A 37 -3.02 -4.32 3.26
C HIS A 37 -4.53 -4.08 3.18
N ALA A 38 -5.09 -3.24 4.07
CA ALA A 38 -6.50 -2.87 4.04
C ALA A 38 -6.88 -2.17 2.73
N PHE A 39 -6.05 -1.23 2.25
CA PHE A 39 -6.28 -0.54 1.00
C PHE A 39 -6.21 -1.48 -0.21
N TRP A 40 -5.17 -2.30 -0.32
CA TRP A 40 -5.04 -3.27 -1.41
C TRP A 40 -6.12 -4.35 -1.38
N ALA A 41 -6.48 -4.86 -0.20
CA ALA A 41 -7.57 -5.82 -0.09
C ALA A 41 -8.89 -5.20 -0.57
N ALA A 42 -9.19 -3.96 -0.14
CA ALA A 42 -10.37 -3.25 -0.61
C ALA A 42 -10.36 -3.09 -2.13
N ALA A 43 -9.25 -2.70 -2.73
CA ALA A 43 -9.14 -2.56 -4.19
C ALA A 43 -9.33 -3.89 -4.95
N LEU A 44 -8.93 -5.02 -4.37
CA LEU A 44 -8.91 -6.33 -5.04
C LEU A 44 -10.14 -7.21 -4.78
N ASP A 45 -10.93 -6.93 -3.75
CA ASP A 45 -12.11 -7.73 -3.40
C ASP A 45 -13.34 -6.87 -3.19
N GLU A 46 -14.27 -6.95 -4.14
CA GLU A 46 -15.52 -6.19 -4.16
C GLU A 46 -16.47 -6.56 -3.02
N ARG A 47 -16.27 -7.71 -2.35
CA ARG A 47 -17.09 -8.11 -1.19
C ARG A 47 -16.83 -7.24 0.04
N ILE A 48 -15.69 -6.57 0.10
CA ILE A 48 -15.40 -5.60 1.16
C ILE A 48 -16.30 -4.37 0.92
N ALA A 49 -17.26 -4.15 1.82
CA ALA A 49 -18.29 -3.13 1.68
C ALA A 49 -17.79 -1.70 1.93
N CYS A 50 -16.75 -1.53 2.76
CA CYS A 50 -16.11 -0.24 3.02
C CYS A 50 -14.67 -0.42 3.50
N ALA A 51 -13.85 0.63 3.36
CA ALA A 51 -12.46 0.62 3.79
C ALA A 51 -12.05 1.90 4.51
N ALA A 52 -11.26 1.76 5.58
CA ALA A 52 -10.69 2.87 6.34
C ALA A 52 -9.19 2.64 6.64
N PRO A 53 -8.31 2.64 5.61
CA PRO A 53 -6.87 2.49 5.82
C PRO A 53 -6.27 3.72 6.51
N MET A 54 -5.39 3.48 7.50
CA MET A 54 -4.75 4.53 8.30
C MET A 54 -3.23 4.51 8.09
N ILE A 55 -2.64 5.67 7.81
CA ILE A 55 -1.19 5.93 7.66
C ILE A 55 -0.46 4.89 6.79
N GLY A 56 -1.10 4.45 5.71
CA GLY A 56 -0.63 3.33 4.88
C GLY A 56 -0.88 3.50 3.38
N VAL A 57 -1.70 4.45 2.96
CA VAL A 57 -1.98 4.68 1.53
C VAL A 57 -0.94 5.64 0.96
N GLN A 58 -0.30 5.27 -0.15
CA GLN A 58 0.79 6.04 -0.74
C GLN A 58 0.83 5.83 -2.25
N HIS A 59 1.23 6.88 -2.98
CA HIS A 59 1.66 6.80 -4.36
C HIS A 59 3.19 6.62 -4.44
N TRP A 60 3.64 5.40 -4.76
CA TRP A 60 5.05 5.02 -4.72
C TRP A 60 5.88 5.65 -5.82
N LYS A 61 5.38 5.60 -7.06
CA LYS A 61 6.06 6.19 -8.22
C LYS A 61 6.23 7.70 -8.05
N TRP A 62 5.17 8.38 -7.62
CA TRP A 62 5.23 9.80 -7.28
C TRP A 62 6.30 10.11 -6.25
N ALA A 63 6.40 9.31 -5.18
CA ALA A 63 7.40 9.50 -4.15
C ALA A 63 8.84 9.36 -4.69
N VAL A 64 9.07 8.43 -5.64
CA VAL A 64 10.37 8.31 -6.33
C VAL A 64 10.65 9.55 -7.18
N GLU A 65 9.70 9.94 -8.04
CA GLU A 65 9.85 11.04 -9.01
C GLU A 65 9.99 12.42 -8.35
N ASN A 66 9.39 12.61 -7.17
CA ASN A 66 9.42 13.87 -6.43
C ASN A 66 10.44 13.88 -5.27
N ASN A 67 11.31 12.87 -5.20
CA ASN A 67 12.31 12.74 -4.14
C ASN A 67 11.71 12.78 -2.72
N GLN A 68 10.58 12.10 -2.52
CA GLN A 68 9.83 11.99 -1.25
C GLN A 68 9.80 10.53 -0.72
N TRP A 69 10.86 9.77 -0.99
CA TRP A 69 10.95 8.34 -0.65
C TRP A 69 11.71 8.06 0.66
N GLN A 70 12.33 9.07 1.28
CA GLN A 70 13.27 8.92 2.39
C GLN A 70 12.60 8.32 3.63
N GLY A 71 11.37 8.73 3.96
CA GLY A 71 10.66 8.19 5.14
C GLY A 71 10.46 6.67 5.07
N ARG A 72 10.38 6.10 3.86
CA ARG A 72 10.29 4.65 3.64
C ARG A 72 11.63 3.97 3.69
N VAL A 73 12.66 4.61 3.15
CA VAL A 73 14.05 4.15 3.28
C VAL A 73 14.46 4.06 4.73
N ASP A 74 14.16 5.08 5.53
CA ASP A 74 14.48 5.11 6.96
C ASP A 74 13.76 3.99 7.74
N SER A 75 12.51 3.72 7.39
CA SER A 75 11.71 2.63 7.99
C SER A 75 12.25 1.23 7.67
N LEU A 76 13.00 1.10 6.57
CA LEU A 76 13.52 -0.16 6.03
C LEU A 76 15.04 -0.08 5.80
N ALA A 77 15.76 0.65 6.65
CA ALA A 77 17.16 1.02 6.41
C ALA A 77 18.06 -0.18 6.10
N ALA A 78 17.88 -1.31 6.80
CA ALA A 78 18.66 -2.53 6.56
C ALA A 78 18.42 -3.13 5.16
N LEU A 79 17.17 -3.11 4.68
CA LEU A 79 16.82 -3.58 3.33
C LEU A 79 17.49 -2.69 2.28
N PHE A 80 17.41 -1.38 2.46
CA PHE A 80 17.99 -0.43 1.51
C PHE A 80 19.52 -0.44 1.52
N ALA A 81 20.15 -0.64 2.68
CA ALA A 81 21.59 -0.83 2.78
C ALA A 81 22.05 -2.09 2.03
N ALA A 82 21.35 -3.21 2.22
CA ALA A 82 21.63 -4.45 1.50
C ALA A 82 21.44 -4.29 -0.02
N ALA A 83 20.31 -3.71 -0.45
CA ALA A 83 20.05 -3.48 -1.87
C ALA A 83 21.05 -2.52 -2.53
N THR A 84 21.49 -1.49 -1.81
CA THR A 84 22.54 -0.56 -2.26
C THR A 84 23.84 -1.32 -2.53
N ALA A 85 24.26 -2.17 -1.60
CA ALA A 85 25.46 -2.98 -1.73
C ALA A 85 25.34 -3.99 -2.89
N ASP A 86 24.21 -4.69 -3.01
CA ASP A 86 23.94 -5.66 -4.08
C ASP A 86 23.97 -5.03 -5.48
N LEU A 87 23.60 -3.75 -5.58
CA LEU A 87 23.61 -2.98 -6.82
C LEU A 87 24.94 -2.29 -7.11
N GLY A 88 25.93 -2.38 -6.20
CA GLY A 88 27.22 -1.72 -6.34
C GLY A 88 27.15 -0.19 -6.25
N GLU A 89 26.11 0.35 -5.62
CA GLU A 89 25.92 1.79 -5.44
C GLU A 89 26.58 2.27 -4.14
N LEU A 90 26.97 3.54 -4.07
CA LEU A 90 27.62 4.11 -2.86
C LEU A 90 26.60 4.65 -1.83
N SER A 91 25.38 4.88 -2.27
CA SER A 91 24.29 5.43 -1.45
C SER A 91 22.93 5.04 -2.03
N VAL A 92 21.88 5.25 -1.25
CA VAL A 92 20.51 5.04 -1.74
C VAL A 92 20.16 6.16 -2.72
N THR A 93 19.89 5.77 -3.96
CA THR A 93 19.47 6.67 -5.06
C THR A 93 18.04 6.33 -5.51
N PRO A 94 17.35 7.20 -6.29
CA PRO A 94 16.04 6.86 -6.86
C PRO A 94 16.04 5.56 -7.68
N LYS A 95 17.19 5.22 -8.32
CA LYS A 95 17.39 3.94 -9.01
C LYS A 95 17.35 2.76 -8.03
N VAL A 96 18.09 2.83 -6.92
CA VAL A 96 18.05 1.80 -5.85
C VAL A 96 16.62 1.65 -5.33
N VAL A 97 15.95 2.76 -5.07
CA VAL A 97 14.57 2.77 -4.55
C VAL A 97 13.59 2.09 -5.51
N THR A 98 13.67 2.45 -6.79
CA THR A 98 12.88 1.82 -7.84
C THR A 98 13.11 0.31 -7.91
N GLU A 99 14.37 -0.12 -7.88
CA GLU A 99 14.74 -1.53 -7.97
C GLU A 99 14.23 -2.33 -6.76
N VAL A 100 14.36 -1.79 -5.54
CA VAL A 100 13.82 -2.44 -4.33
C VAL A 100 12.31 -2.63 -4.44
N TRP A 101 11.58 -1.59 -4.84
CA TRP A 101 10.13 -1.66 -5.02
C TRP A 101 9.71 -2.68 -6.06
N MET A 102 10.39 -2.71 -7.21
CA MET A 102 10.11 -3.68 -8.26
C MET A 102 10.49 -5.11 -7.90
N ARG A 103 11.46 -5.32 -6.99
CA ARG A 103 11.78 -6.65 -6.43
C ARG A 103 10.77 -7.10 -5.37
N LEU A 104 10.32 -6.20 -4.50
CA LEU A 104 9.33 -6.52 -3.47
C LEU A 104 7.95 -6.82 -4.06
N LEU A 105 7.56 -6.03 -5.06
CA LEU A 105 6.33 -6.24 -5.81
C LEU A 105 6.55 -5.83 -7.28
N PRO A 106 6.82 -6.81 -8.17
CA PRO A 106 6.90 -6.56 -9.60
C PRO A 106 5.64 -5.87 -10.11
N GLY A 107 5.81 -4.68 -10.69
CA GLY A 107 4.69 -3.85 -11.17
C GLY A 107 4.17 -2.83 -10.16
N LEU A 108 4.74 -2.71 -8.96
CA LEU A 108 4.28 -1.77 -7.94
C LEU A 108 4.12 -0.34 -8.48
N LEU A 109 5.12 0.14 -9.22
CA LEU A 109 5.15 1.54 -9.68
C LEU A 109 4.25 1.81 -10.89
N ASN A 110 3.68 0.79 -11.52
CA ASN A 110 2.96 0.94 -12.81
C ASN A 110 1.57 0.30 -12.83
N GLY A 111 1.37 -0.83 -12.14
CA GLY A 111 0.11 -1.60 -12.18
C GLY A 111 -0.55 -1.79 -10.82
N TYR A 112 0.16 -1.57 -9.72
CA TYR A 112 -0.37 -1.74 -8.36
C TYR A 112 -0.19 -0.49 -7.49
N ASP A 113 0.04 0.66 -8.12
CA ASP A 113 0.19 1.94 -7.42
C ASP A 113 -1.17 2.63 -7.19
N LEU A 114 -1.16 3.69 -6.39
CA LEU A 114 -2.35 4.41 -5.94
C LEU A 114 -3.29 4.84 -7.09
N PRO A 115 -2.85 5.49 -8.19
CA PRO A 115 -3.77 5.91 -9.26
C PRO A 115 -4.48 4.75 -9.97
N VAL A 116 -3.90 3.54 -9.95
CA VAL A 116 -4.51 2.36 -10.56
C VAL A 116 -5.51 1.70 -9.62
N LEU A 117 -5.16 1.62 -8.33
CA LEU A 117 -5.96 0.88 -7.35
C LEU A 117 -7.06 1.72 -6.70
N LEU A 118 -6.89 3.04 -6.59
CA LEU A 118 -7.87 3.91 -5.97
C LEU A 118 -9.24 3.85 -6.67
N PRO A 119 -9.32 3.90 -8.02
CA PRO A 119 -10.59 3.76 -8.73
C PRO A 119 -11.29 2.42 -8.49
N CYS A 120 -10.55 1.34 -8.22
CA CYS A 120 -11.12 0.00 -7.98
C CYS A 120 -11.93 -0.08 -6.68
N VAL A 121 -11.78 0.88 -5.77
CA VAL A 121 -12.61 0.95 -4.56
C VAL A 121 -13.97 1.58 -4.85
N CYS A 122 -14.06 2.49 -5.83
CA CYS A 122 -15.31 3.13 -6.23
C CYS A 122 -16.37 2.10 -6.65
N PRO A 123 -17.66 2.26 -6.29
CA PRO A 123 -18.28 3.37 -5.54
C PRO A 123 -18.33 3.15 -4.02
N ARG A 124 -17.57 2.19 -3.48
CA ARG A 124 -17.65 1.81 -2.06
C ARG A 124 -17.07 2.90 -1.15
N PRO A 125 -17.64 3.11 0.05
CA PRO A 125 -17.12 4.09 0.99
C PRO A 125 -15.64 3.84 1.35
N LEU A 126 -14.83 4.89 1.21
CA LEU A 126 -13.39 4.87 1.49
C LEU A 126 -13.01 6.09 2.33
N LEU A 127 -12.33 5.85 3.46
CA LEU A 127 -11.70 6.90 4.28
C LEU A 127 -10.19 6.67 4.35
N ILE A 128 -9.41 7.51 3.68
CA ILE A 128 -7.94 7.48 3.80
C ILE A 128 -7.54 8.42 4.95
N ALA A 129 -6.93 7.88 5.99
CA ALA A 129 -6.48 8.65 7.15
C ALA A 129 -4.94 8.67 7.23
N ASN A 130 -4.31 9.58 6.48
CA ASN A 130 -2.86 9.83 6.56
C ASN A 130 -2.59 11.13 7.33
N GLY A 131 -1.45 11.18 8.03
CA GLY A 131 -0.99 12.42 8.65
C GLY A 131 -0.36 13.34 7.61
N GLU A 132 -0.69 14.63 7.63
CA GLU A 132 -0.13 15.64 6.70
C GLU A 132 1.41 15.66 6.72
N LEU A 133 1.99 15.45 7.90
CA LEU A 133 3.43 15.46 8.12
C LEU A 133 4.06 14.06 8.11
N ASP A 134 3.32 13.01 7.75
CA ASP A 134 3.88 11.66 7.72
C ASP A 134 4.77 11.46 6.48
N PRO A 135 6.11 11.40 6.62
CA PRO A 135 7.01 11.29 5.47
C PRO A 135 6.91 9.93 4.77
N ARG A 136 6.20 8.96 5.35
CA ARG A 136 5.96 7.64 4.76
C ARG A 136 4.76 7.63 3.81
N CYS A 137 3.84 8.58 3.96
CA CYS A 137 2.66 8.69 3.10
C CYS A 137 2.51 10.14 2.63
N PRO A 138 3.43 10.62 1.76
CA PRO A 138 3.47 12.04 1.39
C PRO A 138 2.14 12.53 0.83
N LEU A 139 1.62 13.61 1.40
CA LEU A 139 0.30 14.15 1.03
C LEU A 139 0.20 14.48 -0.46
N GLY A 140 1.27 15.03 -1.06
CA GLY A 140 1.29 15.38 -2.48
C GLY A 140 0.94 14.22 -3.40
N GLY A 141 1.50 13.03 -3.16
CA GLY A 141 1.21 11.85 -3.97
C GLY A 141 -0.21 11.30 -3.79
N VAL A 142 -0.84 11.53 -2.64
CA VAL A 142 -2.24 11.14 -2.40
C VAL A 142 -3.21 12.10 -3.07
N LEU A 143 -2.89 13.40 -3.10
CA LEU A 143 -3.73 14.42 -3.73
C LEU A 143 -3.65 14.42 -5.26
N GLU A 144 -2.57 13.91 -5.84
CA GLU A 144 -2.42 13.78 -7.31
C GLU A 144 -3.19 12.59 -7.89
N ALA A 145 -3.38 11.53 -7.11
CA ALA A 145 -3.86 10.23 -7.56
C ALA A 145 -5.37 10.15 -7.85
#